data_AF-A0A016T6R8-F1
#
_entry.id   AF-A0A016T6R8-F1
#
_cell.length_a   1.000
_cell.length_b   1.000
_cell.length_c   1.000
_cell.angle_alpha   90.00
_cell.angle_beta   90.00
_cell.angle_gamma   90.00
#
_symmetry.space_group_name_H-M   'P 1'
#
loop_
_entity.id
_entity.type
_entity.pdbx_description
1 polymer ?
#
loop_
_entity_poly.entity_id
_entity_poly.type
_entity_poly.pdbx_seq_one_letter_code
_entity_poly.pdbx_strand_id
1 'polypeptide(L)'
;MLPNVLYAYNVTPHEATGESPFFLLHGFDPFMPSSVIPEGQVAKYQIDLDDYKTELLRGMQLVREHVREYTTAYRQKMKEHYDNRHDVDVTKLPQVGGRVFMKLPTEKRKSKHPKLTYDWDGPFRVLEVRDTSALISRIGANEDPLCIQMDLLRVCPDELSAEPIRSMTRRKQRRKVRKVTASSVKVARTVKCEENNVSLHFRSEREFDVNDEMHCLHGRFRCQGQPLPLMEGVPQMDMSQCNCSASITAVELIPDLPQPAQSHRVECVLEGARVIAIWQGLGTLAEKVKWILDPFHRRITPKSVALSYAFFRSRCLHISIMAGAVAANGIMRHAMISGWSCDITQIFELGWHIASRLSWKIAQTTVGKEHRKILIVVPESLHSLKFAAHGMKDTIVFL
;
A
#
# COMPACT_ATOMS: atom_id res chain seq x y z
N MET A 1 13.67 -9.67 5.53
CA MET A 1 13.99 -8.70 4.45
C MET A 1 14.47 -7.37 5.01
N LEU A 2 13.75 -6.71 5.93
CA LEU A 2 14.15 -5.40 6.46
C LEU A 2 15.58 -5.36 7.06
N PRO A 3 16.05 -6.35 7.86
CA PRO A 3 17.40 -6.31 8.42
C PRO A 3 18.51 -6.34 7.36
N ASN A 4 18.33 -7.15 6.31
CA ASN A 4 19.32 -7.29 5.24
C ASN A 4 19.39 -6.01 4.38
N VAL A 5 18.25 -5.35 4.16
CA VAL A 5 18.19 -4.07 3.44
C VAL A 5 18.84 -2.96 4.27
N LEU A 6 18.59 -2.94 5.58
CA LEU A 6 19.23 -1.97 6.49
C LEU A 6 20.75 -2.16 6.50
N TYR A 7 21.23 -3.40 6.56
CA TYR A 7 22.65 -3.70 6.49
C TYR A 7 23.25 -3.21 5.16
N ALA A 8 22.67 -3.59 4.02
CA ALA A 8 23.13 -3.14 2.71
C ALA A 8 23.18 -1.60 2.62
N TYR A 9 22.12 -0.92 3.06
CA TYR A 9 22.04 0.55 3.04
C TYR A 9 23.13 1.22 3.89
N ASN A 10 23.47 0.64 5.04
CA ASN A 10 24.46 1.21 5.96
C ASN A 10 25.91 0.93 5.51
N VAL A 11 26.15 -0.17 4.80
CA VAL A 11 27.47 -0.59 4.33
C VAL A 11 27.82 0.03 2.97
N THR A 12 26.83 0.31 2.13
CA THR A 12 27.07 0.89 0.80
C THR A 12 27.37 2.40 0.90
N PRO A 13 28.42 2.90 0.22
CA PRO A 13 28.69 4.34 0.09
C PRO A 13 27.54 5.06 -0.62
N HIS A 14 27.14 6.22 -0.10
CA HIS A 14 26.07 7.02 -0.73
C HIS A 14 26.67 8.13 -1.59
N GLU A 15 26.09 8.39 -2.76
CA GLU A 15 26.53 9.45 -3.69
C GLU A 15 26.48 10.85 -3.06
N ALA A 16 25.67 11.08 -2.02
CA ALA A 16 25.63 12.38 -1.35
C ALA A 16 26.82 12.61 -0.40
N THR A 17 27.35 11.54 0.19
CA THR A 17 28.42 11.59 1.21
C THR A 17 29.75 11.06 0.71
N GLY A 18 29.79 10.29 -0.37
CA GLY A 18 30.98 9.58 -0.87
C GLY A 18 31.36 8.35 -0.03
N GLU A 19 30.96 8.31 1.23
CA GLU A 19 31.28 7.27 2.21
C GLU A 19 30.03 6.54 2.73
N SER A 20 30.24 5.36 3.33
CA SER A 20 29.16 4.56 3.93
C SER A 20 28.69 5.15 5.28
N PRO A 21 27.38 5.12 5.60
CA PRO A 21 26.89 5.55 6.91
C PRO A 21 27.54 4.81 8.09
N PHE A 22 27.85 3.52 7.91
CA PHE A 22 28.54 2.73 8.93
C PHE A 22 29.95 3.26 9.21
N PHE A 23 30.73 3.54 8.15
CA PHE A 23 32.07 4.10 8.29
C PHE A 23 32.05 5.47 8.97
N LEU A 24 31.10 6.35 8.60
CA LEU A 24 31.00 7.69 9.21
C LEU A 24 30.64 7.66 10.70
N LEU A 25 29.94 6.62 11.15
CA LEU A 25 29.58 6.43 12.55
C LEU A 25 30.68 5.74 13.35
N HIS A 26 31.29 4.69 12.79
CA HIS A 26 32.17 3.79 13.52
C HIS A 26 33.66 3.99 13.23
N GLY A 27 34.02 4.66 12.13
CA GLY A 27 35.40 4.90 11.71
C GLY A 27 36.11 3.68 11.12
N PHE A 28 35.39 2.60 10.86
CA PHE A 28 35.90 1.39 10.21
C PHE A 28 34.81 0.74 9.35
N ASP A 29 35.22 -0.06 8.37
CA ASP A 29 34.29 -0.75 7.48
C ASP A 29 33.74 -2.04 8.10
N PRO A 30 32.45 -2.33 7.90
CA PRO A 30 31.84 -3.54 8.43
C PRO A 30 32.42 -4.77 7.73
N PHE A 31 32.58 -5.85 8.50
CA PHE A 31 33.08 -7.12 7.95
C PHE A 31 32.08 -7.68 6.94
N MET A 32 32.43 -7.58 5.66
CA MET A 32 31.70 -8.20 4.57
C MET A 32 32.29 -9.60 4.33
N PRO A 33 31.48 -10.67 4.37
CA PRO A 33 31.97 -12.01 4.04
C PRO A 33 32.31 -12.07 2.54
N SER A 34 33.53 -11.68 2.18
CA SER A 34 34.10 -11.92 0.85
C SER A 34 34.71 -13.32 0.83
N SER A 35 34.57 -14.02 -0.30
CA SER A 35 35.27 -15.29 -0.55
C SER A 35 36.75 -15.10 -0.88
N VAL A 36 37.22 -13.85 -0.95
CA VAL A 36 38.58 -13.46 -1.32
C VAL A 36 39.18 -12.75 -0.12
N ILE A 37 40.09 -13.43 0.57
CA ILE A 37 40.90 -12.84 1.64
C ILE A 37 41.87 -11.88 0.94
N PRO A 38 41.90 -10.58 1.27
CA PRO A 38 42.90 -9.67 0.72
C PRO A 38 44.30 -10.16 1.12
N GLU A 39 45.22 -10.32 0.16
CA GLU A 39 46.62 -10.71 0.39
C GLU A 39 47.46 -9.55 0.98
N GLY A 40 46.95 -8.91 2.04
CA GLY A 40 47.67 -7.88 2.78
C GLY A 40 48.30 -8.47 4.03
N GLN A 41 49.63 -8.41 4.15
CA GLN A 41 50.30 -8.67 5.42
C GLN A 41 49.92 -7.55 6.41
N VAL A 42 49.11 -7.89 7.41
CA VAL A 42 48.89 -7.01 8.57
C VAL A 42 50.19 -7.03 9.37
N ALA A 43 51.03 -6.01 9.19
CA ALA A 43 52.24 -5.86 9.97
C ALA A 43 51.87 -5.80 11.47
N LYS A 44 52.51 -6.66 12.27
CA LYS A 44 52.40 -6.63 13.74
C LYS A 44 53.12 -5.39 14.26
N TYR A 45 52.47 -4.24 14.24
CA TYR A 45 52.90 -3.09 15.00
C TYR A 45 52.37 -3.22 16.44
N GLN A 46 53.23 -2.96 17.43
CA GLN A 46 52.79 -2.73 18.80
C GLN A 46 52.09 -1.37 18.81
N ILE A 47 50.78 -1.37 18.72
CA ILE A 47 49.97 -0.16 18.76
C ILE A 47 49.77 0.20 20.24
N ASP A 48 50.27 1.36 20.66
CA ASP A 48 49.87 1.97 21.93
C ASP A 48 48.40 2.41 21.80
N LEU A 49 47.54 1.95 22.72
CA LEU A 49 46.09 2.14 22.63
C LEU A 49 45.69 3.62 22.70
N ASP A 50 46.46 4.43 23.44
CA ASP A 50 46.22 5.86 23.55
C ASP A 50 46.57 6.60 22.25
N ASP A 51 47.59 6.13 21.53
CA ASP A 51 48.01 6.68 20.23
C ASP A 51 47.05 6.28 19.09
N TYR A 52 46.49 5.08 19.14
CA TYR A 52 45.46 4.67 18.18
C TYR A 52 44.19 5.50 18.27
N LYS A 53 43.74 5.80 19.50
CA LYS A 53 42.51 6.55 19.73
C LYS A 53 42.64 7.99 19.21
N THR A 54 43.77 8.63 19.45
CA THR A 54 44.04 10.00 18.98
C THR A 54 44.12 10.04 17.46
N GLU A 55 44.80 9.09 16.82
CA GLU A 55 44.88 8.98 15.36
C GLU A 55 43.52 8.68 14.73
N LEU A 56 42.72 7.78 15.31
CA LEU A 56 41.36 7.50 14.83
C LEU A 56 40.47 8.75 14.88
N LEU A 57 40.51 9.51 15.98
CA LEU A 57 39.73 10.74 16.12
C LEU A 57 40.16 11.81 15.12
N ARG A 58 41.47 11.95 14.86
CA ARG A 58 42.00 12.84 13.83
C ARG A 58 41.55 12.41 12.44
N GLY A 59 41.65 11.11 12.12
CA GLY A 59 41.17 10.55 10.87
C GLY A 59 39.68 10.80 10.65
N MET A 60 38.85 10.59 11.68
CA MET A 60 37.41 10.86 11.60
C MET A 60 37.09 12.35 11.42
N GLN A 61 37.88 13.26 11.99
CA GLN A 61 37.71 14.70 11.76
C GLN A 61 37.97 15.06 10.29
N LEU A 62 39.07 14.56 9.72
CA LEU A 62 39.41 14.76 8.31
C LEU A 62 38.33 14.21 7.37
N VAL A 63 37.85 12.99 7.64
CA VAL A 63 36.75 12.38 6.89
C VAL A 63 35.50 13.26 6.94
N ARG A 64 35.14 13.79 8.12
CA ARG A 64 33.96 14.66 8.26
C ARG A 64 34.10 15.97 7.50
N GLU A 65 35.29 16.57 7.47
CA GLU A 65 35.57 17.76 6.66
C GLU A 65 35.39 17.45 5.18
N HIS A 66 35.96 16.34 4.71
CA HIS A 66 35.84 15.93 3.30
C HIS A 66 34.39 15.62 2.90
N VAL A 67 33.64 14.91 3.75
CA VAL A 67 32.22 14.66 3.54
C VAL A 67 31.42 15.96 3.52
N ARG A 68 31.77 16.95 4.34
CA ARG A 68 31.11 18.25 4.35
C ARG A 68 31.30 18.96 3.02
N GLU A 69 32.53 19.02 2.51
CA GLU A 69 32.84 19.58 1.19
C GLU A 69 32.07 18.85 0.08
N TYR A 70 32.12 17.52 0.07
CA TYR A 70 31.43 16.69 -0.91
C TYR A 70 29.91 16.90 -0.88
N THR A 71 29.32 16.93 0.32
CA THR A 71 27.89 17.20 0.52
C THR A 71 27.51 18.59 0.01
N THR A 72 28.35 19.61 0.24
CA THR A 72 28.08 20.96 -0.27
C THR A 72 28.13 21.02 -1.79
N ALA A 73 29.12 20.39 -2.41
CA ALA A 73 29.24 20.30 -3.86
C ALA A 73 28.07 19.51 -4.48
N TYR A 74 27.68 18.39 -3.86
CA TYR A 74 26.51 17.61 -4.28
C TYR A 74 25.23 18.43 -4.21
N ARG A 75 24.99 19.14 -3.10
CA ARG A 75 23.83 20.05 -2.94
C ARG A 75 23.81 21.13 -4.00
N GLN A 76 24.96 21.72 -4.32
CA GLN A 76 25.06 22.75 -5.35
C GLN A 76 24.72 22.18 -6.74
N LYS A 77 25.29 21.03 -7.13
CA LYS A 77 24.96 20.35 -8.40
C LYS A 77 23.48 20.03 -8.52
N MET A 78 22.86 19.53 -7.44
CA MET A 78 21.43 19.24 -7.41
C MET A 78 20.58 20.49 -7.56
N LYS A 79 20.99 21.60 -6.93
CA LYS A 79 20.34 22.90 -7.09
C LYS A 79 20.43 23.39 -8.54
N GLU A 80 21.63 23.40 -9.12
CA GLU A 80 21.84 23.81 -10.51
C GLU A 80 21.00 22.97 -11.49
N HIS A 81 20.95 21.65 -11.29
CA HIS A 81 20.12 20.77 -12.10
C HIS A 81 18.61 21.09 -11.95
N TYR A 82 18.14 21.38 -10.74
CA TYR A 82 16.76 21.79 -10.50
C TYR A 82 16.42 23.14 -11.15
N ASP A 83 17.28 24.15 -10.95
CA ASP A 83 17.11 25.50 -11.48
C ASP A 83 17.06 25.47 -13.02
N ASN A 84 17.97 24.71 -13.65
CA ASN A 84 17.99 24.52 -15.11
C ASN A 84 16.75 23.79 -15.63
N ARG A 85 16.21 22.82 -14.88
CA ARG A 85 15.06 22.04 -15.31
C ARG A 85 13.74 22.80 -15.14
N HIS A 86 13.67 23.74 -14.20
CA HIS A 86 12.42 24.40 -13.80
C HIS A 86 12.37 25.89 -14.13
N ASP A 87 13.40 26.43 -14.80
CA ASP A 87 13.51 27.84 -15.20
C ASP A 87 13.13 28.77 -14.03
N VAL A 88 13.80 28.53 -12.89
CA VAL A 88 13.43 29.14 -11.62
C VAL A 88 13.68 30.64 -11.68
N ASP A 89 12.59 31.39 -11.81
CA ASP A 89 12.62 32.84 -11.86
C ASP A 89 12.64 33.42 -10.44
N VAL A 90 13.82 33.93 -10.05
CA VAL A 90 14.07 34.55 -8.73
C VAL A 90 13.11 35.72 -8.47
N THR A 91 12.63 36.39 -9.51
CA THR A 91 11.72 37.54 -9.36
C THR A 91 10.33 37.14 -8.88
N LYS A 92 9.92 35.88 -9.11
CA LYS A 92 8.63 35.32 -8.70
C LYS A 92 8.63 34.79 -7.27
N LEU A 93 9.77 34.85 -6.58
CA LEU A 93 9.85 34.42 -5.19
C LEU A 93 9.10 35.41 -4.27
N PRO A 94 8.50 34.92 -3.18
CA PRO A 94 7.89 35.78 -2.18
C PRO A 94 8.87 36.81 -1.63
N GLN A 95 8.52 38.09 -1.73
CA GLN A 95 9.27 39.20 -1.14
C GLN A 95 8.60 39.66 0.16
N VAL A 96 9.39 40.26 1.06
CA VAL A 96 8.90 40.86 2.30
C VAL A 96 7.84 41.93 1.98
N GLY A 97 6.70 41.88 2.69
CA GLY A 97 5.55 42.76 2.45
C GLY A 97 4.62 42.30 1.33
N GLY A 98 5.06 41.37 0.48
CA GLY A 98 4.28 40.78 -0.61
C GLY A 98 3.09 39.97 -0.12
N ARG A 99 2.09 39.79 -1.00
CA ARG A 99 0.93 38.95 -0.74
C ARG A 99 1.16 37.56 -1.31
N VAL A 100 0.83 36.52 -0.54
CA VAL A 100 0.99 35.12 -0.95
C VAL A 100 -0.24 34.28 -0.60
N PHE A 101 -0.50 33.25 -1.40
CA PHE A 101 -1.42 32.18 -1.06
C PHE A 101 -0.65 30.99 -0.48
N MET A 102 -1.22 30.33 0.51
CA MET A 102 -0.66 29.15 1.15
C MET A 102 -1.42 27.89 0.70
N LYS A 103 -0.71 26.86 0.27
CA LYS A 103 -1.32 25.57 -0.06
C LYS A 103 -1.61 24.78 1.22
N LEU A 104 -2.89 24.44 1.46
CA LEU A 104 -3.28 23.53 2.54
C LEU A 104 -3.65 22.16 1.98
N PRO A 105 -3.14 21.06 2.57
CA PRO A 105 -3.60 19.72 2.25
C PRO A 105 -5.12 19.60 2.46
N THR A 106 -5.81 18.97 1.52
CA THR A 106 -7.28 18.89 1.46
C THR A 106 -7.90 18.39 2.77
N GLU A 107 -7.24 17.48 3.48
CA GLU A 107 -7.69 16.88 4.74
C GLU A 107 -7.73 17.87 5.93
N LYS A 108 -6.92 18.94 5.90
CA LYS A 108 -6.81 19.89 7.01
C LYS A 108 -7.80 21.06 6.92
N ARG A 109 -8.68 21.07 5.91
CA ARG A 109 -9.65 22.17 5.73
C ARG A 109 -10.89 22.00 6.60
N LYS A 110 -11.28 23.08 7.28
CA LYS A 110 -12.51 23.19 8.07
C LYS A 110 -13.76 23.37 7.19
N SER A 111 -13.99 22.46 6.23
CA SER A 111 -15.15 22.45 5.34
C SER A 111 -15.94 21.15 5.47
N LYS A 112 -17.27 21.22 5.34
CA LYS A 112 -18.15 20.04 5.32
C LYS A 112 -17.86 19.11 4.12
N HIS A 113 -17.29 19.66 3.04
CA HIS A 113 -16.95 18.91 1.83
C HIS A 113 -15.52 19.28 1.37
N PRO A 114 -14.47 18.69 1.96
CA PRO A 114 -13.09 19.04 1.67
C PRO A 114 -12.70 18.84 0.20
N LYS A 115 -13.26 17.83 -0.46
CA LYS A 115 -13.00 17.50 -1.88
C LYS A 115 -13.50 18.55 -2.88
N LEU A 116 -14.43 19.43 -2.47
CA LEU A 116 -15.02 20.47 -3.34
C LEU A 116 -14.43 21.86 -3.07
N THR A 117 -13.40 21.96 -2.22
CA THR A 117 -12.73 23.23 -1.92
C THR A 117 -11.40 23.33 -2.66
N TYR A 118 -11.07 24.53 -3.11
CA TYR A 118 -9.78 24.83 -3.73
C TYR A 118 -8.62 24.59 -2.74
N ASP A 119 -7.41 24.23 -3.19
CA ASP A 119 -6.32 23.86 -2.25
C ASP A 119 -5.60 25.05 -1.60
N TRP A 120 -5.69 26.24 -2.20
CA TRP A 120 -5.00 27.44 -1.72
C TRP A 120 -5.87 28.26 -0.78
N ASP A 121 -5.28 28.71 0.33
CA ASP A 121 -5.88 29.62 1.31
C ASP A 121 -5.11 30.94 1.30
N GLY A 122 -5.72 31.98 1.85
CA GLY A 122 -5.18 33.34 1.85
C GLY A 122 -5.95 34.29 0.94
N PRO A 123 -5.59 35.57 0.92
CA PRO A 123 -4.21 36.05 0.93
C PRO A 123 -3.58 36.24 2.32
N PHE A 124 -2.29 35.92 2.41
CA PHE A 124 -1.39 36.17 3.53
C PHE A 124 -0.38 37.26 3.15
N ARG A 125 0.18 37.95 4.13
CA ARG A 125 1.29 38.89 3.96
C ARG A 125 2.58 38.26 4.47
N VAL A 126 3.65 38.39 3.68
CA VAL A 126 5.00 37.96 4.08
C VAL A 126 5.59 38.99 5.03
N LEU A 127 5.99 38.57 6.22
CA LEU A 127 6.67 39.41 7.21
C LEU A 127 8.19 39.27 7.09
N GLU A 128 8.68 38.03 6.95
CA GLU A 128 10.11 37.74 6.83
C GLU A 128 10.33 36.61 5.80
N VAL A 129 11.46 36.68 5.11
CA VAL A 129 11.91 35.65 4.16
C VAL A 129 13.23 35.07 4.67
N ARG A 130 13.32 33.74 4.71
CA ARG A 130 14.52 32.96 5.01
C ARG A 130 14.91 32.16 3.76
N ASP A 131 16.03 31.45 3.82
CA ASP A 131 16.60 30.74 2.66
C ASP A 131 15.64 29.73 2.00
N THR A 132 14.78 29.07 2.79
CA THR A 132 13.85 28.01 2.30
C THR A 132 12.42 28.17 2.82
N SER A 133 12.17 29.18 3.66
CA SER A 133 10.89 29.38 4.32
C SER A 133 10.57 30.86 4.46
N ALA A 134 9.29 31.18 4.60
CA ALA A 134 8.84 32.53 4.85
C ALA A 134 7.85 32.55 6.02
N LEU A 135 7.93 33.63 6.81
CA LEU A 135 7.04 33.88 7.93
C LEU A 135 5.87 34.73 7.42
N ILE A 136 4.66 34.17 7.48
CA ILE A 136 3.46 34.76 6.89
C ILE A 136 2.40 35.04 7.95
N SER A 137 1.62 36.10 7.77
CA SER A 137 0.46 36.44 8.61
C SER A 137 -0.80 36.63 7.78
N ARG A 138 -1.96 36.24 8.32
CA ARG A 138 -3.23 36.33 7.60
C ARG A 138 -3.69 37.78 7.50
N ILE A 139 -4.06 38.23 6.31
CA ILE A 139 -4.55 39.61 6.12
C ILE A 139 -5.96 39.73 6.70
N GLY A 140 -6.15 40.64 7.66
CA GLY A 140 -7.46 40.93 8.26
C GLY A 140 -7.85 40.07 9.46
N ALA A 141 -6.97 39.18 9.93
CA ALA A 141 -7.16 38.44 11.17
C ALA A 141 -5.90 38.59 12.05
N ASN A 142 -6.08 38.82 13.35
CA ASN A 142 -4.99 38.77 14.34
C ASN A 142 -4.71 37.30 14.68
N GLU A 143 -4.15 36.57 13.71
CA GLU A 143 -3.63 35.20 13.91
C GLU A 143 -2.10 35.25 14.06
N ASP A 144 -1.55 34.33 14.83
CA ASP A 144 -0.11 34.20 15.02
C ASP A 144 0.59 33.90 13.67
N PRO A 145 1.78 34.47 13.43
CA PRO A 145 2.49 34.25 12.18
C PRO A 145 2.95 32.80 12.04
N LEU A 146 2.87 32.28 10.81
CA LEU A 146 3.21 30.91 10.46
C LEU A 146 4.52 30.88 9.65
N CYS A 147 5.45 30.01 10.02
CA CYS A 147 6.66 29.76 9.22
C CYS A 147 6.39 28.61 8.25
N ILE A 148 6.35 28.90 6.95
CA ILE A 148 5.96 27.96 5.89
C ILE A 148 7.07 27.85 4.84
N GLN A 149 7.28 26.65 4.29
CA GLN A 149 8.23 26.43 3.18
C GLN A 149 7.80 27.19 1.92
N MET A 150 8.78 27.74 1.19
CA MET A 150 8.51 28.57 0.00
C MET A 150 7.73 27.84 -1.10
N ASP A 151 7.94 26.53 -1.27
CA ASP A 151 7.23 25.71 -2.27
C ASP A 151 5.71 25.61 -2.02
N LEU A 152 5.27 25.87 -0.79
CA LEU A 152 3.86 25.89 -0.40
C LEU A 152 3.23 27.28 -0.54
N LEU A 153 4.00 28.27 -0.98
CA LEU A 153 3.58 29.64 -1.15
C LEU A 153 3.51 30.00 -2.64
N ARG A 154 2.52 30.79 -3.00
CA ARG A 154 2.41 31.36 -4.35
C ARG A 154 2.16 32.85 -4.26
N VAL A 155 2.98 33.65 -4.94
CA VAL A 155 2.79 35.10 -5.00
C VAL A 155 1.41 35.41 -5.58
N CYS A 156 0.69 36.27 -4.88
CA CYS A 156 -0.61 36.76 -5.30
C CYS A 156 -0.40 37.83 -6.38
N PRO A 157 -0.99 37.67 -7.58
CA PRO A 157 -0.93 38.68 -8.63
C PRO A 157 -1.45 40.04 -8.16
N ASP A 158 -0.87 41.13 -8.70
CA ASP A 158 -1.20 42.50 -8.29
C ASP A 158 -2.60 42.94 -8.75
N GLU A 159 -3.18 42.26 -9.73
CA GLU A 159 -4.53 42.54 -10.24
C GLU A 159 -5.63 42.14 -9.23
N LEU A 160 -5.30 41.36 -8.20
CA LEU A 160 -6.23 40.98 -7.15
C LEU A 160 -6.27 42.07 -6.07
N SER A 161 -7.38 42.82 -6.05
CA SER A 161 -7.68 43.82 -5.02
C SER A 161 -7.57 43.24 -3.61
N ALA A 162 -7.03 44.03 -2.68
CA ALA A 162 -6.96 43.71 -1.25
C ALA A 162 -8.35 43.71 -0.58
N GLU A 163 -9.39 44.19 -1.27
CA GLU A 163 -10.74 44.21 -0.74
C GLU A 163 -11.37 42.81 -0.79
N PRO A 164 -11.99 42.34 0.32
CA PRO A 164 -12.68 41.06 0.32
C PRO A 164 -13.81 41.11 -0.72
N ILE A 165 -13.80 40.15 -1.65
CA ILE A 165 -14.84 40.01 -2.68
C ILE A 165 -16.19 39.83 -1.97
N ARG A 166 -16.99 40.90 -1.94
CA ARG A 166 -18.38 40.84 -1.49
C ARG A 166 -19.19 40.17 -2.60
N SER A 167 -19.58 38.91 -2.39
CA SER A 167 -20.47 38.25 -3.33
C SER A 167 -21.77 39.05 -3.48
N MET A 168 -22.00 39.63 -4.66
CA MET A 168 -23.23 40.36 -5.02
C MET A 168 -24.47 39.46 -4.92
N THR A 169 -24.29 38.14 -4.93
CA THR A 169 -25.32 37.20 -4.51
C THR A 169 -25.52 37.30 -3.01
N ARG A 170 -26.40 38.21 -2.58
CA ARG A 170 -27.23 37.94 -1.40
C ARG A 170 -27.94 36.63 -1.70
N ARG A 171 -27.44 35.51 -1.17
CA ARG A 171 -28.27 34.32 -1.03
C ARG A 171 -29.44 34.84 -0.20
N LYS A 172 -30.59 35.12 -0.84
CA LYS A 172 -31.84 35.44 -0.15
C LYS A 172 -31.88 34.39 0.95
N GLN A 173 -31.85 34.81 2.22
CA GLN A 173 -32.27 33.91 3.28
C GLN A 173 -33.59 33.38 2.75
N ARG A 174 -33.61 32.11 2.33
CA ARG A 174 -34.89 31.44 2.13
C ARG A 174 -35.56 31.72 3.46
N ARG A 175 -36.68 32.47 3.43
CA ARG A 175 -37.63 32.58 4.55
C ARG A 175 -37.57 31.20 5.18
N LYS A 176 -37.22 31.10 6.46
CA LYS A 176 -37.34 29.84 7.21
C LYS A 176 -38.71 29.32 6.82
N VAL A 177 -38.76 28.38 5.89
CA VAL A 177 -39.99 27.67 5.59
C VAL A 177 -40.26 27.07 6.94
N ARG A 178 -41.38 27.45 7.55
CA ARG A 178 -41.83 26.86 8.81
C ARG A 178 -41.51 25.39 8.67
N LYS A 179 -40.63 24.87 9.53
CA LYS A 179 -40.39 23.43 9.61
C LYS A 179 -41.79 22.86 9.65
N VAL A 180 -42.19 22.16 8.60
CA VAL A 180 -43.33 21.27 8.70
C VAL A 180 -42.82 20.25 9.70
N THR A 181 -43.19 20.45 10.95
CA THR A 181 -43.16 19.42 11.96
C THR A 181 -44.03 18.32 11.37
N ALA A 182 -43.41 17.33 10.74
CA ALA A 182 -44.04 16.04 10.61
C ALA A 182 -44.39 15.65 12.04
N SER A 183 -45.69 15.61 12.32
CA SER A 183 -46.24 15.08 13.54
C SER A 183 -45.54 13.75 13.82
N SER A 184 -44.94 13.66 15.00
CA SER A 184 -44.47 12.41 15.60
C SER A 184 -45.46 11.31 15.26
N VAL A 185 -45.07 10.41 14.35
CA VAL A 185 -45.77 9.15 14.18
C VAL A 185 -45.43 8.35 15.42
N LYS A 186 -46.40 8.24 16.32
CA LYS A 186 -46.37 7.29 17.43
C LYS A 186 -46.32 5.89 16.83
N VAL A 187 -45.14 5.30 16.76
CA VAL A 187 -45.04 3.85 16.60
C VAL A 187 -45.20 3.27 17.99
N ALA A 188 -46.38 2.71 18.24
CA ALA A 188 -46.68 1.98 19.45
C ALA A 188 -45.70 0.80 19.59
N ARG A 189 -44.99 0.77 20.71
CA ARG A 189 -44.20 -0.36 21.17
C ARG A 189 -45.13 -1.49 21.61
N THR A 190 -45.16 -2.55 20.83
CA THR A 190 -45.48 -3.94 21.20
C THR A 190 -44.91 -4.77 20.05
N VAL A 191 -43.86 -5.59 20.16
CA VAL A 191 -43.62 -6.68 21.11
C VAL A 191 -42.12 -7.05 21.05
N LYS A 192 -41.55 -7.27 22.24
CA LYS A 192 -40.35 -8.02 22.71
C LYS A 192 -39.09 -8.15 21.83
N CYS A 193 -37.97 -7.87 22.51
CA CYS A 193 -36.58 -8.03 22.09
C CYS A 193 -36.25 -9.45 21.65
N GLU A 194 -35.54 -9.57 20.53
CA GLU A 194 -34.30 -10.35 20.43
C GLU A 194 -33.28 -9.51 19.63
N GLU A 195 -32.05 -9.52 20.11
CA GLU A 195 -30.95 -8.64 19.70
C GLU A 195 -30.50 -8.98 18.28
N ASN A 196 -30.58 -8.02 17.33
CA ASN A 196 -29.74 -8.03 16.13
C ASN A 196 -29.60 -6.62 15.54
N ASN A 197 -28.38 -6.09 15.63
CA ASN A 197 -27.97 -4.79 15.10
C ASN A 197 -28.01 -4.82 13.56
N VAL A 198 -29.10 -4.33 12.96
CA VAL A 198 -29.11 -3.95 11.54
C VAL A 198 -29.20 -2.43 11.47
N SER A 199 -28.05 -1.79 11.28
CA SER A 199 -28.00 -0.38 10.91
C SER A 199 -28.59 -0.23 9.51
N LEU A 200 -29.71 0.51 9.42
CA LEU A 200 -30.35 0.89 8.16
C LEU A 200 -29.46 1.87 7.40
N HIS A 201 -28.42 1.35 6.74
CA HIS A 201 -27.70 2.07 5.70
C HIS A 201 -28.51 2.06 4.40
N PHE A 202 -28.52 3.19 3.71
CA PHE A 202 -29.11 3.38 2.39
C PHE A 202 -28.51 2.35 1.40
N ARG A 203 -29.26 1.28 1.10
CA ARG A 203 -28.79 0.17 0.25
C ARG A 203 -28.78 0.60 -1.22
N SER A 204 -27.60 0.57 -1.83
CA SER A 204 -27.47 0.61 -3.30
C SER A 204 -27.97 -0.72 -3.86
N GLU A 205 -28.70 -0.73 -4.98
CA GLU A 205 -29.24 -1.93 -5.66
C GLU A 205 -28.16 -2.96 -6.10
N ARG A 206 -26.87 -2.66 -5.86
CA ARG A 206 -25.71 -3.46 -6.26
C ARG A 206 -25.08 -4.25 -5.10
N GLU A 207 -25.58 -4.12 -3.88
CA GLU A 207 -25.04 -4.85 -2.73
C GLU A 207 -25.80 -6.17 -2.53
N PHE A 208 -25.08 -7.25 -2.24
CA PHE A 208 -25.68 -8.54 -1.88
C PHE A 208 -25.01 -9.13 -0.64
N ASP A 209 -25.82 -9.74 0.21
CA ASP A 209 -25.42 -10.23 1.52
C ASP A 209 -25.07 -11.73 1.45
N VAL A 210 -23.92 -12.10 2.00
CA VAL A 210 -23.43 -13.47 2.14
C VAL A 210 -23.32 -13.77 3.64
N ASN A 211 -24.46 -14.13 4.23
CA ASN A 211 -24.61 -14.17 5.68
C ASN A 211 -24.18 -15.49 6.32
N ASP A 212 -24.42 -16.62 5.64
CA ASP A 212 -24.30 -17.94 6.25
C ASP A 212 -23.38 -18.88 5.45
N GLU A 213 -22.83 -19.90 6.11
CA GLU A 213 -21.98 -20.92 5.49
C GLU A 213 -22.68 -21.74 4.40
N MET A 214 -24.02 -21.71 4.38
CA MET A 214 -24.85 -22.35 3.36
C MET A 214 -24.94 -21.57 2.06
N HIS A 215 -24.60 -20.27 2.07
CA HIS A 215 -24.58 -19.46 0.87
C HIS A 215 -23.42 -19.89 -0.03
N CYS A 216 -23.65 -20.19 -1.31
CA CYS A 216 -22.59 -20.79 -2.16
C CYS A 216 -21.38 -19.88 -2.37
N LEU A 217 -21.56 -18.56 -2.24
CA LEU A 217 -20.46 -17.58 -2.28
C LEU A 217 -19.86 -17.28 -0.90
N HIS A 218 -20.20 -18.03 0.14
CA HIS A 218 -19.56 -17.91 1.45
C HIS A 218 -18.17 -18.57 1.43
N GLY A 219 -17.18 -17.95 2.05
CA GLY A 219 -15.80 -18.46 2.03
C GLY A 219 -15.66 -19.87 2.59
N ARG A 220 -16.50 -20.23 3.57
CA ARG A 220 -16.54 -21.56 4.21
C ARG A 220 -17.50 -22.55 3.55
N PHE A 221 -18.16 -22.17 2.46
CA PHE A 221 -19.10 -23.05 1.76
C PHE A 221 -18.40 -24.34 1.30
N ARG A 222 -18.99 -25.48 1.67
CA ARG A 222 -18.53 -26.81 1.30
C ARG A 222 -19.50 -27.40 0.29
N CYS A 223 -19.03 -27.66 -0.92
CA CYS A 223 -19.78 -28.28 -2.00
C CYS A 223 -19.85 -29.80 -1.80
N GLN A 224 -21.01 -30.30 -1.39
CA GLN A 224 -21.28 -31.73 -1.11
C GLN A 224 -22.51 -32.24 -1.89
N GLY A 225 -22.85 -31.58 -3.00
CA GLY A 225 -24.01 -31.95 -3.83
C GLY A 225 -25.36 -31.44 -3.33
N GLN A 226 -25.40 -30.50 -2.37
CA GLN A 226 -26.64 -29.91 -1.87
C GLN A 226 -27.45 -29.21 -2.98
N PRO A 227 -28.79 -29.14 -2.88
CA PRO A 227 -29.61 -28.38 -3.83
C PRO A 227 -29.30 -26.88 -3.78
N LEU A 228 -29.42 -26.21 -4.92
CA LEU A 228 -29.34 -24.74 -4.99
C LEU A 228 -30.63 -24.11 -4.43
N PRO A 229 -30.55 -22.90 -3.83
CA PRO A 229 -31.75 -22.14 -3.47
C PRO A 229 -32.57 -21.83 -4.71
N LEU A 230 -33.90 -21.76 -4.56
CA LEU A 230 -34.81 -21.35 -5.61
C LEU A 230 -34.49 -19.90 -6.02
N MET A 231 -34.02 -19.71 -7.27
CA MET A 231 -33.73 -18.40 -7.85
C MET A 231 -34.59 -18.18 -9.10
N GLU A 232 -35.10 -16.96 -9.27
CA GLU A 232 -35.85 -16.59 -10.47
C GLU A 232 -34.96 -16.72 -11.72
N GLY A 233 -35.41 -17.49 -12.70
CA GLY A 233 -34.72 -17.67 -13.98
C GLY A 233 -33.63 -18.75 -14.02
N VAL A 234 -33.37 -19.48 -12.91
CA VAL A 234 -32.41 -20.60 -12.90
C VAL A 234 -33.18 -21.93 -12.89
N PRO A 235 -33.01 -22.83 -13.89
CA PRO A 235 -33.64 -24.15 -13.89
C PRO A 235 -33.20 -24.96 -12.66
N GLN A 236 -34.12 -25.74 -12.07
CA GLN A 236 -33.73 -26.73 -11.06
C GLN A 236 -32.90 -27.81 -11.73
N MET A 237 -31.61 -27.86 -11.39
CA MET A 237 -30.66 -28.85 -11.89
C MET A 237 -30.32 -29.82 -10.76
N ASP A 238 -30.13 -31.10 -11.09
CA ASP A 238 -29.59 -32.05 -10.13
C ASP A 238 -28.11 -31.74 -9.87
N MET A 239 -27.80 -31.40 -8.63
CA MET A 239 -26.46 -31.04 -8.17
C MET A 239 -25.75 -32.19 -7.45
N SER A 240 -26.37 -33.38 -7.39
CA SER A 240 -25.88 -34.56 -6.64
C SER A 240 -24.44 -34.96 -6.99
N GLN A 241 -24.00 -34.68 -8.21
CA GLN A 241 -22.66 -35.02 -8.71
C GLN A 241 -21.58 -33.96 -8.39
N CYS A 242 -21.96 -32.77 -7.92
CA CYS A 242 -21.02 -31.68 -7.65
C CYS A 242 -20.47 -31.80 -6.21
N ASN A 243 -19.31 -32.44 -6.05
CA ASN A 243 -18.67 -32.69 -4.75
C ASN A 243 -17.24 -32.14 -4.66
N CYS A 244 -17.07 -30.85 -4.96
CA CYS A 244 -15.76 -30.21 -5.01
C CYS A 244 -14.99 -30.24 -3.69
N SER A 245 -15.67 -30.22 -2.54
CA SER A 245 -15.00 -30.26 -1.23
C SER A 245 -14.33 -31.61 -0.94
N ALA A 246 -14.80 -32.69 -1.58
CA ALA A 246 -14.20 -34.01 -1.46
C ALA A 246 -13.03 -34.21 -2.43
N SER A 247 -13.12 -33.65 -3.63
CA SER A 247 -12.23 -34.00 -4.75
C SER A 247 -10.97 -33.14 -4.85
N ILE A 248 -11.01 -31.88 -4.39
CA ILE A 248 -9.98 -30.90 -4.72
C ILE A 248 -8.78 -31.00 -3.78
N THR A 249 -7.59 -31.03 -4.38
CA THR A 249 -6.29 -30.99 -3.68
C THR A 249 -5.49 -29.74 -4.05
N ALA A 250 -4.53 -29.36 -3.20
CA ALA A 250 -3.74 -28.13 -3.36
C ALA A 250 -2.93 -28.11 -4.66
N VAL A 251 -2.51 -29.27 -5.18
CA VAL A 251 -1.80 -29.37 -6.47
C VAL A 251 -2.64 -28.87 -7.65
N GLU A 252 -3.96 -28.96 -7.57
CA GLU A 252 -4.85 -28.45 -8.63
C GLU A 252 -4.90 -26.92 -8.67
N LEU A 253 -4.69 -26.27 -7.52
CA LEU A 253 -4.59 -24.82 -7.43
C LEU A 253 -3.17 -24.35 -7.80
N ILE A 254 -2.15 -25.08 -7.36
CA ILE A 254 -0.73 -24.74 -7.56
C ILE A 254 0.01 -26.01 -8.03
N PRO A 255 0.26 -26.16 -9.34
CA PRO A 255 0.91 -27.35 -9.88
C PRO A 255 2.36 -27.56 -9.38
N ASP A 256 3.07 -26.47 -9.11
CA ASP A 256 4.49 -26.46 -8.69
C ASP A 256 4.69 -26.73 -7.17
N LEU A 257 3.63 -27.11 -6.45
CA LEU A 257 3.72 -27.34 -5.00
C LEU A 257 4.54 -28.62 -4.71
N PRO A 258 5.46 -28.64 -3.73
CA PRO A 258 6.18 -29.87 -3.35
C PRO A 258 5.36 -30.77 -2.40
N GLN A 259 5.70 -32.06 -2.33
CA GLN A 259 5.16 -32.96 -1.29
C GLN A 259 5.72 -32.59 0.10
N PRO A 260 4.95 -32.76 1.20
CA PRO A 260 3.62 -33.36 1.28
C PRO A 260 2.46 -32.40 0.96
N ALA A 261 2.73 -31.12 0.70
CA ALA A 261 1.67 -30.11 0.56
C ALA A 261 0.74 -30.37 -0.63
N GLN A 262 1.19 -31.09 -1.68
CA GLN A 262 0.37 -31.42 -2.85
C GLN A 262 -0.95 -32.12 -2.49
N SER A 263 -0.91 -33.03 -1.51
CA SER A 263 -2.08 -33.83 -1.09
C SER A 263 -2.97 -33.11 -0.08
N HIS A 264 -2.63 -31.87 0.30
CA HIS A 264 -3.45 -31.07 1.19
C HIS A 264 -4.82 -30.83 0.55
N ARG A 265 -5.89 -31.17 1.28
CA ARG A 265 -7.27 -31.08 0.77
C ARG A 265 -7.77 -29.65 0.86
N VAL A 266 -8.40 -29.17 -0.21
CA VAL A 266 -8.95 -27.82 -0.29
C VAL A 266 -10.47 -27.90 -0.32
N GLU A 267 -11.08 -27.78 0.86
CA GLU A 267 -12.51 -28.06 1.03
C GLU A 267 -13.41 -26.86 0.67
N CYS A 268 -12.91 -25.64 0.73
CA CYS A 268 -13.69 -24.42 0.50
C CYS A 268 -12.82 -23.28 -0.05
N VAL A 269 -13.46 -22.18 -0.46
CA VAL A 269 -12.78 -21.00 -1.02
C VAL A 269 -11.80 -20.39 -0.01
N LEU A 270 -12.16 -20.34 1.27
CA LEU A 270 -11.30 -19.81 2.32
C LEU A 270 -10.00 -20.60 2.42
N GLU A 271 -10.09 -21.93 2.35
CA GLU A 271 -8.93 -22.82 2.42
C GLU A 271 -8.05 -22.69 1.17
N GLY A 272 -8.67 -22.59 -0.01
CA GLY A 272 -7.94 -22.36 -1.26
C GLY A 272 -7.23 -21.00 -1.25
N ALA A 273 -7.88 -19.96 -0.75
CA ALA A 273 -7.30 -18.64 -0.58
C ALA A 273 -6.12 -18.68 0.41
N ARG A 274 -6.25 -19.43 1.52
CA ARG A 274 -5.16 -19.61 2.49
C ARG A 274 -3.93 -20.24 1.86
N VAL A 275 -4.10 -21.35 1.15
CA VAL A 275 -3.00 -22.05 0.46
C VAL A 275 -2.31 -21.13 -0.56
N ILE A 276 -3.08 -20.41 -1.38
CA ILE A 276 -2.55 -19.44 -2.35
C ILE A 276 -1.80 -18.29 -1.64
N ALA A 277 -2.36 -17.75 -0.56
CA ALA A 277 -1.74 -16.65 0.19
C ALA A 277 -0.42 -17.05 0.84
N ILE A 278 -0.31 -18.28 1.34
CA ILE A 278 0.92 -18.84 1.89
C ILE A 278 1.97 -18.99 0.79
N TRP A 279 1.58 -19.59 -0.34
CA TRP A 279 2.49 -19.82 -1.46
C TRP A 279 3.05 -18.52 -2.05
N GLN A 280 2.19 -17.52 -2.25
CA GLN A 280 2.57 -16.18 -2.73
C GLN A 280 3.27 -15.32 -1.67
N GLY A 281 3.25 -15.76 -0.42
CA GLY A 281 3.80 -15.04 0.71
C GLY A 281 5.33 -15.05 0.78
N LEU A 282 5.85 -14.36 1.80
CA LEU A 282 7.25 -14.48 2.19
C LEU A 282 7.47 -15.78 2.97
N GLY A 283 8.67 -16.37 2.85
CA GLY A 283 9.08 -17.59 3.54
C GLY A 283 9.92 -18.49 2.63
N THR A 284 10.72 -19.36 3.23
CA THR A 284 11.41 -20.44 2.51
C THR A 284 10.40 -21.49 2.01
N LEU A 285 10.80 -22.30 1.02
CA LEU A 285 9.93 -23.36 0.50
C LEU A 285 9.50 -24.34 1.62
N ALA A 286 10.41 -24.70 2.53
CA ALA A 286 10.14 -25.60 3.64
C ALA A 286 9.12 -25.02 4.64
N GLU A 287 9.24 -23.73 4.98
CA GLU A 287 8.28 -23.04 5.84
C GLU A 287 6.89 -22.98 5.21
N LYS A 288 6.83 -22.67 3.91
CA LYS A 288 5.56 -22.62 3.17
C LYS A 288 4.84 -23.97 3.16
N VAL A 289 5.58 -25.05 2.94
CA VAL A 289 5.04 -26.42 3.02
C VAL A 289 4.48 -26.71 4.41
N LYS A 290 5.24 -26.40 5.46
CA LYS A 290 4.81 -26.57 6.85
C LYS A 290 3.53 -25.77 7.14
N TRP A 291 3.45 -24.52 6.69
CA TRP A 291 2.29 -23.65 6.91
C TRP A 291 1.05 -24.08 6.11
N ILE A 292 1.23 -24.65 4.91
CA ILE A 292 0.11 -25.21 4.14
C ILE A 292 -0.51 -26.39 4.89
N LEU A 293 0.32 -27.26 5.46
CA LEU A 293 -0.14 -28.41 6.23
C LEU A 293 -0.75 -28.04 7.59
N ASP A 294 -0.47 -26.84 8.11
CA ASP A 294 -1.02 -26.34 9.37
C ASP A 294 -2.32 -25.52 9.14
N PRO A 295 -3.50 -26.02 9.54
CA PRO A 295 -4.77 -25.29 9.38
C PRO A 295 -4.87 -24.04 10.26
N PHE A 296 -4.07 -23.94 11.33
CA PHE A 296 -4.06 -22.79 12.22
C PHE A 296 -3.22 -21.63 11.69
N HIS A 297 -2.40 -21.86 10.67
CA HIS A 297 -1.67 -20.80 9.99
C HIS A 297 -2.61 -19.96 9.11
N ARG A 298 -3.21 -18.94 9.72
CA ARG A 298 -4.22 -18.05 9.13
C ARG A 298 -3.57 -16.90 8.37
N ARG A 299 -3.45 -17.05 7.05
CA ARG A 299 -2.98 -15.99 6.13
C ARG A 299 -3.92 -15.88 4.95
N ILE A 300 -4.37 -14.67 4.63
CA ILE A 300 -5.27 -14.41 3.50
C ILE A 300 -5.01 -13.02 2.92
N THR A 301 -5.20 -12.89 1.61
CA THR A 301 -5.08 -11.61 0.88
C THR A 301 -6.23 -11.46 -0.13
N PRO A 302 -6.61 -10.24 -0.52
CA PRO A 302 -7.66 -10.03 -1.53
C PRO A 302 -7.36 -10.76 -2.85
N LYS A 303 -6.09 -10.74 -3.29
CA LYS A 303 -5.64 -11.46 -4.49
C LYS A 303 -5.81 -12.98 -4.35
N SER A 304 -5.45 -13.55 -3.20
CA SER A 304 -5.61 -14.98 -2.98
C SER A 304 -7.08 -15.42 -2.95
N VAL A 305 -7.97 -14.60 -2.38
CA VAL A 305 -9.41 -14.83 -2.40
C VAL A 305 -9.94 -14.77 -3.83
N ALA A 306 -9.49 -13.79 -4.61
CA ALA A 306 -9.88 -13.66 -6.00
C ALA A 306 -9.49 -14.87 -6.85
N LEU A 307 -8.25 -15.35 -6.70
CA LEU A 307 -7.75 -16.53 -7.38
C LEU A 307 -8.51 -17.79 -6.97
N SER A 308 -8.82 -17.92 -5.67
CA SER A 308 -9.60 -19.06 -5.19
C SER A 308 -11.03 -19.04 -5.73
N TYR A 309 -11.73 -17.89 -5.74
CA TYR A 309 -13.06 -17.79 -6.36
C TYR A 309 -13.02 -18.10 -7.86
N ALA A 310 -12.01 -17.60 -8.59
CA ALA A 310 -11.86 -17.90 -10.01
C ALA A 310 -11.67 -19.41 -10.25
N PHE A 311 -10.85 -20.07 -9.44
CA PHE A 311 -10.65 -21.52 -9.47
C PHE A 311 -11.96 -22.27 -9.20
N PHE A 312 -12.63 -21.98 -8.09
CA PHE A 312 -13.87 -22.66 -7.72
C PHE A 312 -15.00 -22.39 -8.71
N ARG A 313 -15.09 -21.20 -9.30
CA ARG A 313 -16.03 -20.90 -10.40
C ARG A 313 -15.84 -21.79 -11.62
N SER A 314 -14.61 -22.27 -11.87
CA SER A 314 -14.30 -23.17 -12.98
C SER A 314 -14.54 -24.66 -12.68
N ARG A 315 -14.72 -25.04 -11.41
CA ARG A 315 -14.84 -26.44 -10.97
C ARG A 315 -16.15 -26.77 -10.26
N CYS A 316 -16.74 -25.82 -9.56
CA CYS A 316 -17.95 -25.98 -8.76
C CYS A 316 -19.13 -25.30 -9.45
N LEU A 317 -20.15 -26.10 -9.79
CA LEU A 317 -21.34 -25.62 -10.47
C LEU A 317 -22.17 -24.70 -9.56
N HIS A 318 -22.21 -24.93 -8.24
CA HIS A 318 -22.89 -24.03 -7.28
C HIS A 318 -22.31 -22.62 -7.30
N ILE A 319 -20.98 -22.52 -7.22
CA ILE A 319 -20.28 -21.24 -7.23
C ILE A 319 -20.41 -20.58 -8.60
N SER A 320 -20.35 -21.36 -9.69
CA SER A 320 -20.51 -20.83 -11.05
C SER A 320 -21.90 -20.22 -11.29
N ILE A 321 -22.96 -20.94 -10.91
CA ILE A 321 -24.34 -20.47 -11.06
C ILE A 321 -24.60 -19.26 -10.18
N MET A 322 -24.23 -19.32 -8.88
CA MET A 322 -24.45 -18.20 -7.96
C MET A 322 -23.62 -16.97 -8.33
N ALA A 323 -22.41 -17.14 -8.86
CA ALA A 323 -21.62 -16.04 -9.41
C ALA A 323 -22.26 -15.40 -10.65
N GLY A 324 -23.00 -16.19 -11.44
CA GLY A 324 -23.74 -15.69 -12.61
C GLY A 324 -25.06 -15.00 -12.26
N ALA A 325 -25.68 -15.38 -11.14
CA ALA A 325 -26.93 -14.78 -10.67
C ALA A 325 -26.74 -13.41 -10.00
N VAL A 326 -25.53 -13.09 -9.57
CA VAL A 326 -25.16 -11.81 -8.96
C VAL A 326 -24.65 -10.83 -10.03
N ALA A 327 -24.95 -9.54 -9.88
CA ALA A 327 -24.47 -8.50 -10.78
C ALA A 327 -22.92 -8.51 -10.89
N ALA A 328 -22.40 -8.35 -12.11
CA ALA A 328 -20.95 -8.36 -12.36
C ALA A 328 -20.17 -7.24 -11.64
N ASN A 329 -20.85 -6.16 -11.25
CA ASN A 329 -20.32 -5.06 -10.44
C ASN A 329 -20.88 -5.06 -9.00
N GLY A 330 -21.40 -6.21 -8.54
CA GLY A 330 -21.99 -6.37 -7.23
C GLY A 330 -20.95 -6.29 -6.11
N ILE A 331 -21.32 -5.63 -5.02
CA ILE A 331 -20.50 -5.52 -3.80
C ILE A 331 -20.91 -6.65 -2.86
N MET A 332 -19.96 -7.54 -2.55
CA MET A 332 -20.19 -8.67 -1.63
C MET A 332 -20.07 -8.19 -0.18
N ARG A 333 -21.16 -8.31 0.58
CA ARG A 333 -21.16 -8.12 2.05
C ARG A 333 -21.05 -9.49 2.72
N HIS A 334 -19.82 -9.91 3.02
CA HIS A 334 -19.56 -11.20 3.65
C HIS A 334 -19.72 -11.14 5.16
N ALA A 335 -20.28 -12.17 5.78
CA ALA A 335 -20.36 -12.31 7.24
C ALA A 335 -18.97 -12.39 7.89
N MET A 336 -18.87 -11.96 9.15
CA MET A 336 -17.63 -12.08 9.92
C MET A 336 -17.29 -13.56 10.14
N ILE A 337 -16.08 -13.97 9.80
CA ILE A 337 -15.55 -15.30 10.16
C ILE A 337 -14.64 -15.13 11.38
N SER A 338 -14.99 -15.78 12.48
CA SER A 338 -14.24 -15.69 13.73
C SER A 338 -12.83 -16.31 13.62
N GLY A 339 -11.89 -15.79 14.42
CA GLY A 339 -10.55 -16.35 14.56
C GLY A 339 -9.46 -15.70 13.70
N TRP A 340 -9.75 -14.69 12.89
CA TRP A 340 -8.72 -13.99 12.11
C TRP A 340 -8.39 -12.64 12.75
N SER A 341 -7.13 -12.24 12.68
CA SER A 341 -6.63 -11.00 13.27
C SER A 341 -6.96 -9.75 12.45
N CYS A 342 -7.54 -9.92 11.26
CA CYS A 342 -7.86 -8.85 10.32
C CYS A 342 -9.33 -8.88 9.92
N ASP A 343 -9.85 -7.74 9.45
CA ASP A 343 -11.21 -7.64 8.93
C ASP A 343 -11.32 -8.40 7.59
N ILE A 344 -11.80 -9.63 7.68
CA ILE A 344 -11.96 -10.51 6.52
C ILE A 344 -13.08 -10.01 5.59
N THR A 345 -14.05 -9.26 6.11
CA THR A 345 -15.22 -8.86 5.32
C THR A 345 -14.80 -7.96 4.16
N GLN A 346 -13.91 -7.00 4.43
CA GLN A 346 -13.31 -6.15 3.41
C GLN A 346 -12.38 -6.93 2.45
N ILE A 347 -11.68 -7.94 2.95
CA ILE A 347 -10.80 -8.79 2.11
C ILE A 347 -11.64 -9.59 1.10
N PHE A 348 -12.79 -10.11 1.52
CA PHE A 348 -13.72 -10.82 0.63
C PHE A 348 -14.42 -9.88 -0.34
N GLU A 349 -14.81 -8.68 0.08
CA GLU A 349 -15.36 -7.65 -0.81
C GLU A 349 -14.38 -7.33 -1.95
N LEU A 350 -13.13 -7.00 -1.61
CA LEU A 350 -12.09 -6.69 -2.59
C LEU A 350 -11.73 -7.91 -3.45
N GLY A 351 -11.63 -9.09 -2.83
CA GLY A 351 -11.34 -10.34 -3.51
C GLY A 351 -12.41 -10.71 -4.53
N TRP A 352 -13.69 -10.56 -4.18
CA TRP A 352 -14.83 -10.78 -5.08
C TRP A 352 -14.83 -9.80 -6.25
N HIS A 353 -14.60 -8.51 -5.98
CA HIS A 353 -14.50 -7.49 -7.02
C HIS A 353 -13.42 -7.85 -8.05
N ILE A 354 -12.26 -8.37 -7.62
CA ILE A 354 -11.22 -8.85 -8.53
C ILE A 354 -11.65 -10.14 -9.24
N ALA A 355 -12.25 -11.10 -8.51
CA ALA A 355 -12.69 -12.39 -9.05
C ALA A 355 -13.72 -12.26 -10.18
N SER A 356 -14.64 -11.29 -10.06
CA SER A 356 -15.69 -11.04 -11.05
C SER A 356 -15.16 -10.76 -12.46
N ARG A 357 -13.92 -10.26 -12.57
CA ARG A 357 -13.23 -9.90 -13.81
C ARG A 357 -12.12 -10.89 -14.19
N LEU A 358 -11.88 -11.91 -13.37
CA LEU A 358 -10.75 -12.82 -13.50
C LEU A 358 -11.18 -14.18 -14.03
N SER A 359 -10.60 -14.61 -15.15
CA SER A 359 -10.74 -15.98 -15.66
C SER A 359 -9.66 -16.88 -15.09
N TRP A 360 -10.03 -18.07 -14.61
CA TRP A 360 -9.08 -19.05 -14.09
C TRP A 360 -8.03 -19.46 -15.13
N LYS A 361 -8.41 -19.62 -16.41
CA LYS A 361 -7.46 -19.99 -17.48
C LYS A 361 -6.29 -19.02 -17.60
N ILE A 362 -6.56 -17.72 -17.42
CA ILE A 362 -5.52 -16.67 -17.45
C ILE A 362 -4.74 -16.70 -16.13
N ALA A 363 -5.45 -16.75 -15.00
CA ALA A 363 -4.85 -16.75 -13.67
C ALA A 363 -3.88 -17.92 -13.43
N GLN A 364 -4.22 -19.13 -13.91
CA GLN A 364 -3.41 -20.34 -13.73
C GLN A 364 -1.99 -20.18 -14.29
N THR A 365 -1.79 -19.36 -15.34
CA THR A 365 -0.45 -19.12 -15.91
C THR A 365 0.47 -18.30 -15.00
N THR A 366 -0.12 -17.60 -14.02
CA THR A 366 0.58 -16.72 -13.08
C THR A 366 0.86 -17.38 -11.73
N VAL A 367 0.07 -18.40 -11.37
CA VAL A 367 0.17 -19.13 -10.10
C VAL A 367 1.19 -20.26 -10.26
N GLY A 368 2.19 -20.34 -9.37
CA GLY A 368 3.27 -21.34 -9.38
C GLY A 368 4.65 -20.77 -9.71
N LYS A 369 4.72 -19.67 -10.49
CA LYS A 369 5.97 -19.06 -10.94
C LYS A 369 6.65 -18.16 -9.89
N GLU A 370 6.06 -17.99 -8.71
CA GLU A 370 6.55 -17.05 -7.69
C GLU A 370 7.94 -17.41 -7.16
N HIS A 371 8.32 -18.69 -7.21
CA HIS A 371 9.60 -19.20 -6.71
C HIS A 371 10.64 -19.43 -7.82
N ARG A 372 10.29 -19.18 -9.09
CA ARG A 372 11.20 -19.32 -10.24
C ARG A 372 11.99 -18.03 -10.50
N LYS A 373 11.68 -16.94 -9.79
CA LYS A 373 12.33 -15.65 -9.99
C LYS A 373 13.68 -15.62 -9.31
N ILE A 374 14.74 -15.72 -10.12
CA ILE A 374 16.11 -15.53 -9.66
C ILE A 374 16.39 -14.03 -9.70
N LEU A 375 16.74 -13.44 -8.55
CA LEU A 375 17.14 -12.04 -8.46
C LEU A 375 18.65 -11.99 -8.45
N ILE A 376 19.24 -11.45 -9.51
CA ILE A 376 20.69 -11.27 -9.62
C ILE A 376 20.95 -9.77 -9.45
N VAL A 377 21.61 -9.43 -8.34
CA VAL A 377 22.15 -8.08 -8.13
C VAL A 377 23.54 -8.08 -8.73
N VAL A 378 23.74 -7.33 -9.81
CA VAL A 378 25.06 -7.18 -10.44
C VAL A 378 25.66 -5.87 -9.93
N PRO A 379 26.74 -5.90 -9.13
CA PRO A 379 27.46 -4.69 -8.75
C PRO A 379 27.89 -3.90 -9.99
N GLU A 380 27.90 -2.57 -9.88
CA GLU A 380 28.21 -1.66 -10.98
C GLU A 380 29.60 -1.93 -11.61
N SER A 381 30.54 -2.47 -10.83
CA SER A 381 31.87 -2.91 -11.26
C SER A 381 31.89 -4.12 -12.21
N LEU A 382 30.77 -4.86 -12.35
CA LEU A 382 30.63 -6.04 -13.21
C LEU A 382 29.80 -5.75 -14.47
N HIS A 383 30.02 -4.59 -15.10
CA HIS A 383 29.35 -4.20 -16.35
C HIS A 383 29.50 -5.19 -17.50
N SER A 384 30.54 -6.04 -17.50
CA SER A 384 30.74 -7.07 -18.52
C SER A 384 29.68 -8.18 -18.47
N LEU A 385 28.94 -8.36 -17.37
CA LEU A 385 27.88 -9.38 -17.26
C LEU A 385 26.52 -8.91 -17.80
N LYS A 386 26.42 -7.67 -18.33
CA LYS A 386 25.20 -7.11 -18.93
C LYS A 386 24.62 -7.96 -20.08
N PHE A 387 25.46 -8.70 -20.81
CA PHE A 387 25.01 -9.58 -21.91
C PHE A 387 24.27 -10.84 -21.39
N ALA A 388 24.59 -11.32 -20.18
CA ALA A 388 23.98 -12.53 -19.61
C ALA A 388 22.51 -12.30 -19.21
N ALA A 389 22.12 -11.05 -18.97
CA ALA A 389 20.74 -10.67 -18.61
C ALA A 389 19.72 -10.92 -19.73
N HIS A 390 20.14 -10.90 -21.01
CA HIS A 390 19.23 -10.97 -22.15
C HIS A 390 18.78 -12.40 -22.52
N GLY A 391 19.36 -13.43 -21.89
CA GLY A 391 19.10 -14.84 -22.22
C GLY A 391 18.29 -15.64 -21.20
N MET A 392 18.10 -15.13 -19.97
CA MET A 392 17.53 -15.91 -18.87
C MET A 392 16.05 -15.58 -18.64
N LYS A 393 15.17 -16.52 -18.97
CA LYS A 393 13.74 -16.44 -18.61
C LYS A 393 13.61 -16.49 -17.08
N ASP A 394 12.71 -15.67 -16.54
CA ASP A 394 12.41 -15.56 -15.10
C ASP A 394 13.50 -14.94 -14.20
N THR A 395 14.56 -14.33 -14.76
CA THR A 395 15.58 -13.60 -13.97
C THR A 395 15.33 -12.10 -13.99
N ILE A 396 15.24 -11.46 -12.81
CA ILE A 396 15.22 -9.99 -12.69
C ILE A 396 16.63 -9.56 -12.31
N VAL A 397 17.31 -8.90 -13.25
CA VAL A 397 18.65 -8.35 -13.04
C VAL A 397 18.52 -6.90 -12.61
N PHE A 398 19.00 -6.59 -11.41
CA PHE A 398 19.18 -5.22 -10.96
C PHE A 398 20.64 -4.82 -11.27
N LEU A 399 20.78 -3.78 -12.08
CA LEU A 399 22.05 -3.14 -12.44
C LEU A 399 22.35 -1.98 -11.50
#